data_AF-A0A965XUR7-F1
#
_entry.id   AF-A0A965XUR7-F1
#
_cell.length_a   1.000
_cell.length_b   1.000
_cell.length_c   1.000
_cell.angle_alpha   90.00
_cell.angle_beta   90.00
_cell.angle_gamma   90.00
#
_symmetry.space_group_name_H-M   'P 1'
#
loop_
_entity.id
_entity.type
_entity.pdbx_description
1 polymer ?
#
loop_
_entity_poly.entity_id
_entity_poly.type
_entity_poly.pdbx_seq_one_letter_code
_entity_poly.pdbx_strand_id
1 'polypeptide(L)'
;TTSTGPCPADIIRSLKRQGLGMMVEIYGSSESGAMGYRFSPDDPLTLMATWKRFGEDRFVRELEHGGQSEPFEFQDALEWVDENRFVVKKRLDSAVQVAGINVYPARIREALLAHEAVADCAVRLMRPEEGDRLKAFVVLAPGFEAGPKMRDDLRVYLAGMLHRVEQPGSITFGPELPTNEMGKLADWTIDTKPVTMTLTQALEKIQSEHKPVAAGQEFGVEALRSKDAWGVAHLFYEVHGPSFPFEAYYIPERLLEENRLGLVHGAVARTPAGDIVGYGSLFRSSAPHHGVYEIGSHVVHPAYRGTRVALALQEFIKDTLIPKHAVEVFFSEAPCHQVVTQKFAAMTGLKETAMEIGLMPASAYGGPD
;
A
#
# COMPACT_ATOMS: atom_id res chain seq x y z
N THR A 1 -5.18 28.80 7.42
CA THR A 1 -3.96 28.64 8.24
C THR A 1 -3.70 27.16 8.40
N THR A 2 -2.44 26.74 8.50
CA THR A 2 -2.05 25.36 8.82
C THR A 2 -0.92 25.38 9.84
N SER A 3 -0.88 24.39 10.73
CA SER A 3 0.15 24.22 11.77
C SER A 3 0.31 22.73 12.10
N THR A 4 1.04 22.41 13.18
CA THR A 4 1.16 21.06 13.77
C THR A 4 2.03 20.09 12.95
N GLY A 5 2.11 20.26 11.63
CA GLY A 5 3.08 19.58 10.76
C GLY A 5 3.27 20.34 9.44
N PRO A 6 4.30 19.98 8.66
CA PRO A 6 4.51 20.58 7.34
C PRO A 6 3.35 20.19 6.43
N CYS A 7 2.63 21.18 5.90
CA CYS A 7 1.63 20.93 4.87
C CYS A 7 2.35 20.69 3.52
N PRO A 8 2.02 19.64 2.77
CA PRO A 8 2.64 19.37 1.49
C PRO A 8 2.52 20.57 0.53
N ALA A 9 3.65 20.95 -0.10
CA ALA A 9 3.72 22.17 -0.92
C ALA A 9 2.77 22.12 -2.12
N ASP A 10 2.58 20.94 -2.70
CA ASP A 10 1.66 20.66 -3.80
C ASP A 10 0.19 20.91 -3.41
N ILE A 11 -0.20 20.55 -2.19
CA ILE A 11 -1.55 20.83 -1.64
C ILE A 11 -1.76 22.35 -1.56
N ILE A 12 -0.82 23.10 -0.97
CA ILE A 12 -0.93 24.56 -0.84
C ILE A 12 -1.02 25.22 -2.22
N ARG A 13 -0.15 24.79 -3.16
CA ARG A 13 -0.16 25.30 -4.53
C ARG A 13 -1.47 24.98 -5.25
N SER A 14 -2.02 23.79 -5.02
CA SER A 14 -3.32 23.37 -5.58
C SER A 14 -4.46 24.26 -5.07
N LEU A 15 -4.54 24.50 -3.76
CA LEU A 15 -5.55 25.37 -3.16
C LEU A 15 -5.45 26.81 -3.67
N LYS A 16 -4.23 27.36 -3.81
CA LYS A 16 -4.03 28.69 -4.41
C LYS A 16 -4.55 28.76 -5.85
N ARG A 17 -4.30 27.72 -6.68
CA ARG A 17 -4.86 27.65 -8.05
C ARG A 17 -6.39 27.59 -8.08
N GLN A 18 -7.01 27.03 -7.04
CA GLN A 18 -8.47 26.99 -6.88
C GLN A 18 -9.06 28.31 -6.32
N GLY A 19 -8.25 29.35 -6.18
CA GLY A 19 -8.72 30.67 -5.75
C GLY A 19 -8.56 30.97 -4.27
N LEU A 20 -7.81 30.16 -3.50
CA LEU A 20 -7.47 30.49 -2.13
C LEU A 20 -6.61 31.77 -2.09
N GLY A 21 -7.19 32.86 -1.58
CA GLY A 21 -6.54 34.18 -1.56
C GLY A 21 -5.29 34.26 -0.68
N MET A 22 -5.23 33.51 0.43
CA MET A 22 -4.06 33.47 1.31
C MET A 22 -4.02 32.17 2.12
N MET A 23 -2.83 31.58 2.23
CA MET A 23 -2.51 30.55 3.22
C MET A 23 -1.42 31.08 4.13
N VAL A 24 -1.54 30.82 5.43
CA VAL A 24 -0.51 31.12 6.42
C VAL A 24 -0.13 29.79 7.09
N GLU A 25 1.12 29.40 6.95
CA GLU A 25 1.69 28.29 7.71
C GLU A 25 2.30 28.85 8.98
N ILE A 26 1.98 28.26 10.12
CA ILE A 26 2.48 28.66 11.44
C ILE A 26 3.32 27.52 12.00
N TYR A 27 4.55 27.85 12.36
CA TYR A 27 5.48 26.98 13.06
C TYR A 27 5.49 27.31 14.55
N GLY A 28 5.45 26.27 15.38
CA GLY A 28 5.36 26.37 16.84
C GLY A 28 5.05 25.04 17.50
N SER A 29 5.04 25.01 18.82
CA SER A 29 4.62 23.86 19.63
C SER A 29 3.62 24.27 20.70
N SER A 30 3.11 23.32 21.50
CA SER A 30 2.26 23.64 22.64
C SER A 30 3.01 24.44 23.72
N GLU A 31 4.31 24.19 23.88
CA GLU A 31 5.19 24.83 24.86
C GLU A 31 5.60 26.24 24.43
N SER A 32 5.87 26.45 23.14
CA SER A 32 6.31 27.75 22.64
C SER A 32 5.17 28.63 22.11
N GLY A 33 4.07 28.03 21.67
CA GLY A 33 3.07 28.73 20.87
C GLY A 33 3.62 29.05 19.47
N ALA A 34 3.00 30.01 18.78
CA ALA A 34 3.46 30.41 17.46
C ALA A 34 4.81 31.14 17.52
N MET A 35 5.75 30.68 16.71
CA MET A 35 7.12 31.20 16.67
C MET A 35 7.52 31.68 15.29
N GLY A 36 7.06 31.01 14.25
CA GLY A 36 7.38 31.37 12.87
C GLY A 36 6.14 31.32 12.00
N TYR A 37 6.15 32.09 10.91
CA TYR A 37 5.09 32.03 9.91
C TYR A 37 5.61 32.24 8.50
N ARG A 38 4.88 31.73 7.50
CA ARG A 38 5.13 31.98 6.09
C ARG A 38 3.83 31.95 5.28
N PHE A 39 3.86 32.53 4.09
CA PHE A 39 2.71 32.60 3.18
C PHE A 39 2.85 31.68 1.95
N SER A 40 4.05 31.16 1.70
CA SER A 40 4.35 30.25 0.61
C SER A 40 5.21 29.09 1.12
N PRO A 41 5.00 27.86 0.65
CA PRO A 41 5.85 26.73 1.02
C PRO A 41 7.30 26.87 0.55
N ASP A 42 7.52 27.72 -0.45
CA ASP A 42 8.83 28.02 -1.05
C ASP A 42 9.63 29.09 -0.27
N ASP A 43 8.97 29.80 0.64
CA ASP A 43 9.61 30.84 1.45
C ASP A 43 10.14 30.26 2.78
N PRO A 44 11.26 30.79 3.31
CA PRO A 44 11.65 30.52 4.68
C PRO A 44 10.60 31.07 5.66
N LEU A 45 10.51 30.45 6.84
CA LEU A 45 9.69 30.94 7.94
C LEU A 45 10.27 32.25 8.45
N THR A 46 9.39 33.22 8.71
CA THR A 46 9.72 34.48 9.38
C THR A 46 9.45 34.33 10.87
N LEU A 47 10.45 34.62 11.70
CA LEU A 47 10.34 34.65 13.16
C LEU A 47 9.31 35.72 13.57
N MET A 48 8.42 35.36 14.48
CA MET A 48 7.45 36.30 15.03
C MET A 48 8.16 37.38 15.83
N ALA A 49 7.66 38.62 15.75
CA ALA A 49 8.27 39.79 16.41
C ALA A 49 8.35 39.66 17.95
N THR A 50 7.54 38.79 18.55
CA THR A 50 7.57 38.47 19.97
C THR A 50 8.76 37.60 20.38
N TRP A 51 9.51 37.03 19.43
CA TRP A 51 10.63 36.16 19.69
C TRP A 51 11.96 36.81 19.31
N LYS A 52 12.98 36.58 20.14
CA LYS A 52 14.36 37.04 19.91
C LYS A 52 15.34 35.89 20.11
N ARG A 53 16.40 35.87 19.29
CA ARG A 53 17.53 34.93 19.44
C ARG A 53 18.33 35.28 20.69
N PHE A 54 18.71 34.25 21.44
CA PHE A 54 19.50 34.35 22.67
C PHE A 54 20.66 33.35 22.62
N GLY A 55 21.82 33.77 22.09
CA GLY A 55 22.93 32.85 21.80
C GLY A 55 22.74 32.10 20.47
N GLU A 56 23.42 30.96 20.31
CA GLU A 56 23.38 30.21 19.04
C GLU A 56 22.02 29.52 18.81
N ASP A 57 21.53 28.76 19.80
CA ASP A 57 20.37 27.86 19.67
C ASP A 57 19.22 28.10 20.67
N ARG A 58 19.23 29.20 21.43
CA ARG A 58 18.16 29.52 22.40
C ARG A 58 17.38 30.77 22.04
N PHE A 59 16.16 30.86 22.54
CA PHE A 59 15.18 31.88 22.15
C PHE A 59 14.44 32.41 23.36
N VAL A 60 14.18 33.70 23.40
CA VAL A 60 13.37 34.34 24.45
C VAL A 60 12.16 35.01 23.83
N ARG A 61 11.01 34.86 24.48
CA ARG A 61 9.76 35.52 24.09
C ARG A 61 9.56 36.77 24.92
N GLU A 62 9.35 37.90 24.27
CA GLU A 62 8.90 39.13 24.89
C GLU A 62 7.42 38.98 25.28
N LEU A 63 7.13 39.22 26.56
CA LEU A 63 5.82 39.04 27.16
C LEU A 63 5.07 40.37 27.17
N GLU A 64 3.74 40.34 27.04
CA GLU A 64 2.89 41.54 26.94
C GLU A 64 3.04 42.55 28.10
N HIS A 65 3.51 42.08 29.26
CA HIS A 65 3.71 42.89 30.48
C HIS A 65 5.14 43.45 30.60
N GLY A 66 5.96 43.38 29.54
CA GLY A 66 7.29 44.00 29.49
C GLY A 66 8.43 43.14 30.07
N GLY A 67 8.27 41.82 30.09
CA GLY A 67 9.30 40.85 30.52
C GLY A 67 9.75 39.89 29.42
N GLN A 68 10.71 39.02 29.71
CA GLN A 68 11.14 37.93 28.82
C GLN A 68 10.82 36.56 29.42
N SER A 69 10.52 35.58 28.57
CA SER A 69 10.44 34.18 28.99
C SER A 69 11.81 33.63 29.39
N GLU A 70 11.82 32.48 30.06
CA GLU A 70 13.03 31.67 30.11
C GLU A 70 13.51 31.30 28.69
N PRO A 71 14.84 31.16 28.48
CA PRO A 71 15.38 30.71 27.21
C PRO A 71 14.82 29.33 26.82
N PHE A 72 14.24 29.25 25.64
CA PHE A 72 13.67 28.03 25.05
C PHE A 72 14.62 27.47 24.00
N GLU A 73 14.85 26.15 24.03
CA GLU A 73 15.60 25.41 23.02
C GLU A 73 14.64 24.76 22.03
N PHE A 74 14.94 24.87 20.75
CA PHE A 74 14.13 24.22 19.73
C PHE A 74 14.32 22.70 19.76
N GLN A 75 13.22 21.98 19.53
CA GLN A 75 13.25 20.55 19.29
C GLN A 75 13.53 20.22 17.81
N ASP A 76 13.81 21.25 17.00
CA ASP A 76 14.05 21.18 15.56
C ASP A 76 15.40 21.83 15.21
N ALA A 77 16.13 21.22 14.29
CA ALA A 77 17.30 21.81 13.66
C ALA A 77 16.85 22.92 12.69
N LEU A 78 17.28 24.15 12.95
CA LEU A 78 16.96 25.32 12.15
C LEU A 78 18.16 25.77 11.34
N GLU A 79 17.96 26.02 10.05
CA GLU A 79 18.94 26.69 9.19
C GLU A 79 18.52 28.14 8.99
N TRP A 80 19.31 29.09 9.48
CA TRP A 80 19.01 30.51 9.37
C TRP A 80 19.45 31.06 8.02
N VAL A 81 18.51 31.72 7.34
CA VAL A 81 18.77 32.44 6.09
C VAL A 81 19.31 33.84 6.40
N ASP A 82 18.78 34.48 7.46
CA ASP A 82 19.23 35.77 7.97
C ASP A 82 18.81 35.94 9.45
N GLU A 83 18.78 37.17 9.97
CA GLU A 83 18.46 37.46 11.38
C GLU A 83 17.06 37.00 11.80
N ASN A 84 16.08 37.02 10.90
CA ASN A 84 14.68 36.78 11.21
C ASN A 84 14.04 35.67 10.37
N ARG A 85 14.76 35.08 9.41
CA ARG A 85 14.21 34.02 8.54
C ARG A 85 15.00 32.71 8.65
N PHE A 86 14.28 31.60 8.67
CA PHE A 86 14.86 30.27 8.86
C PHE A 86 14.08 29.15 8.16
N VAL A 87 14.73 28.01 7.98
CA VAL A 87 14.15 26.76 7.45
C VAL A 87 14.25 25.67 8.51
N VAL A 88 13.12 25.02 8.80
CA VAL A 88 13.07 23.83 9.67
C VAL A 88 13.57 22.63 8.89
N LYS A 89 14.56 21.90 9.42
CA LYS A 89 15.18 20.76 8.73
C LYS A 89 14.68 19.41 9.23
N LYS A 90 14.93 19.13 10.51
CA LYS A 90 14.56 17.86 11.14
C LYS A 90 14.36 18.06 12.63
N ARG A 91 13.50 17.24 13.23
CA ARG A 91 13.43 17.14 14.68
C ARG A 91 14.73 16.57 15.24
N LEU A 92 15.23 17.20 16.30
CA LEU A 92 16.43 16.78 17.03
C LEU A 92 16.18 15.50 17.82
N ASP A 93 14.96 15.31 18.31
CA ASP A 93 14.53 14.10 19.04
C ASP A 93 13.96 13.00 18.14
N SER A 94 14.02 13.20 16.81
CA SER A 94 13.54 12.25 15.80
C SER A 94 12.05 11.87 15.90
N ALA A 95 11.21 12.68 16.56
CA ALA A 95 9.77 12.46 16.52
C ALA A 95 9.21 12.69 15.10
N VAL A 96 8.11 12.01 14.79
CA VAL A 96 7.37 12.15 13.53
C VAL A 96 5.91 12.50 13.82
N GLN A 97 5.28 13.23 12.90
CA GLN A 97 3.88 13.62 13.00
C GLN A 97 2.98 12.54 12.41
N VAL A 98 2.10 11.97 13.23
CA VAL A 98 1.07 11.01 12.80
C VAL A 98 -0.28 11.51 13.30
N ALA A 99 -1.21 11.81 12.39
CA ALA A 99 -2.53 12.37 12.71
C ALA A 99 -2.48 13.59 13.68
N GLY A 100 -1.45 14.44 13.55
CA GLY A 100 -1.26 15.64 14.39
C GLY A 100 -0.68 15.37 15.78
N ILE A 101 -0.20 14.16 16.05
CA ILE A 101 0.43 13.77 17.32
C ILE A 101 1.90 13.43 17.08
N ASN A 102 2.77 13.90 17.98
CA ASN A 102 4.18 13.49 18.00
C ASN A 102 4.29 12.01 18.39
N VAL A 103 4.83 11.20 17.49
CA VAL A 103 5.12 9.79 17.70
C VAL A 103 6.63 9.57 17.58
N TYR A 104 7.19 8.70 18.43
CA TYR A 104 8.64 8.48 18.53
C TYR A 104 9.01 7.10 17.99
N PRO A 105 9.45 6.95 16.73
CA PRO A 105 9.72 5.64 16.13
C PRO A 105 10.66 4.74 16.95
N ALA A 106 11.62 5.35 17.66
CA ALA A 106 12.53 4.63 18.57
C ALA A 106 11.78 3.88 19.69
N ARG A 107 10.76 4.47 20.30
CA ARG A 107 9.93 3.82 21.32
C ARG A 107 9.18 2.60 20.76
N ILE A 108 8.65 2.72 19.54
CA ILE A 108 7.96 1.60 18.88
C ILE A 108 8.97 0.50 18.54
N ARG A 109 10.17 0.87 18.10
CA ARG A 109 11.27 -0.07 17.85
C ARG A 109 11.65 -0.83 19.12
N GLU A 110 11.82 -0.15 20.25
CA GLU A 110 12.12 -0.77 21.54
C GLU A 110 11.02 -1.74 21.98
N ALA A 111 9.75 -1.33 21.82
CA ALA A 111 8.62 -2.20 22.13
C ALA A 111 8.63 -3.49 21.28
N LEU A 112 8.90 -3.37 19.98
CA LEU A 112 9.03 -4.51 19.06
C LEU A 112 10.20 -5.42 19.44
N LEU A 113 11.38 -4.87 19.69
CA LEU A 113 12.58 -5.64 20.07
C LEU A 113 12.42 -6.41 21.40
N ALA A 114 11.50 -5.99 22.27
CA ALA A 114 11.19 -6.71 23.50
C ALA A 114 10.35 -7.98 23.27
N HIS A 115 9.79 -8.17 22.09
CA HIS A 115 9.02 -9.37 21.74
C HIS A 115 9.95 -10.52 21.31
N GLU A 116 9.73 -11.73 21.85
CA GLU A 116 10.61 -12.89 21.63
C GLU A 116 10.79 -13.27 20.14
N ALA A 117 9.77 -13.03 19.33
CA ALA A 117 9.81 -13.34 17.90
C ALA A 117 10.63 -12.34 17.06
N VAL A 118 11.07 -11.21 17.63
CA VAL A 118 11.73 -10.13 16.88
C VAL A 118 13.23 -10.15 17.18
N ALA A 119 14.05 -10.40 16.16
CA ALA A 119 15.50 -10.33 16.26
C ALA A 119 16.04 -8.92 16.03
N ASP A 120 15.48 -8.21 15.04
CA ASP A 120 15.78 -6.80 14.78
C ASP A 120 14.57 -6.12 14.15
N CYS A 121 14.48 -4.80 14.25
CA CYS A 121 13.45 -4.05 13.56
C CYS A 121 13.84 -2.59 13.32
N ALA A 122 13.15 -1.95 12.38
CA ALA A 122 13.19 -0.51 12.16
C ALA A 122 11.77 0.04 11.95
N VAL A 123 11.55 1.30 12.34
CA VAL A 123 10.25 1.96 12.24
C VAL A 123 10.44 3.34 11.61
N ARG A 124 9.61 3.68 10.63
CA ARG A 124 9.57 5.02 10.01
C ARG A 124 8.14 5.44 9.71
N LEU A 125 7.95 6.72 9.41
CA LEU A 125 6.73 7.19 8.77
C LEU A 125 6.61 6.59 7.36
N MET A 126 5.40 6.24 6.97
CA MET A 126 5.06 5.86 5.60
C MET A 126 5.43 6.99 4.62
N ARG A 127 5.83 6.61 3.42
CA ARG A 127 6.01 7.54 2.31
C ARG A 127 4.63 7.98 1.81
N PRO A 128 4.50 9.13 1.12
CA PRO A 128 3.21 9.64 0.65
C PRO A 128 2.36 8.61 -0.12
N GLU A 129 3.00 7.74 -0.91
CA GLU A 129 2.36 6.66 -1.67
C GLU A 129 1.92 5.45 -0.82
N GLU A 130 2.47 5.31 0.40
CA GLU A 130 2.17 4.22 1.33
C GLU A 130 1.08 4.60 2.34
N GLY A 131 0.90 5.90 2.63
CA GLY A 131 -0.08 6.42 3.59
C GLY A 131 0.52 7.39 4.62
N ASP A 132 -0.23 7.68 5.68
CA ASP A 132 0.09 8.69 6.71
C ASP A 132 0.40 8.08 8.10
N ARG A 133 0.64 6.78 8.15
CA ARG A 133 0.89 6.00 9.39
C ARG A 133 2.36 5.58 9.51
N LEU A 134 2.72 4.89 10.59
CA LEU A 134 4.04 4.26 10.70
C LEU A 134 4.11 2.92 9.94
N LYS A 135 5.29 2.59 9.43
CA LYS A 135 5.65 1.27 8.88
C LYS A 135 6.81 0.68 9.67
N ALA A 136 6.66 -0.58 10.08
CA ALA A 136 7.67 -1.35 10.79
C ALA A 136 8.24 -2.45 9.88
N PHE A 137 9.56 -2.53 9.83
CA PHE A 137 10.33 -3.59 9.18
C PHE A 137 10.83 -4.51 10.28
N VAL A 138 10.44 -5.78 10.26
CA VAL A 138 10.77 -6.75 11.30
C VAL A 138 11.59 -7.91 10.73
N VAL A 139 12.72 -8.21 11.37
CA VAL A 139 13.49 -9.43 11.18
C VAL A 139 13.12 -10.38 12.31
N LEU A 140 12.69 -11.59 11.97
CA LEU A 140 12.25 -12.56 12.98
C LEU A 140 13.43 -13.33 13.58
N ALA A 141 13.29 -13.70 14.85
CA ALA A 141 14.21 -14.60 15.52
C ALA A 141 14.12 -16.03 14.92
N PRO A 142 15.21 -16.82 14.99
CA PRO A 142 15.19 -18.21 14.55
C PRO A 142 14.07 -19.02 15.22
N GLY A 143 13.35 -19.81 14.42
CA GLY A 143 12.23 -20.63 14.89
C GLY A 143 10.85 -19.97 14.78
N PHE A 144 10.79 -18.70 14.36
CA PHE A 144 9.55 -17.99 14.07
C PHE A 144 9.33 -17.85 12.56
N GLU A 145 8.08 -17.96 12.12
CA GLU A 145 7.70 -17.86 10.70
C GLU A 145 7.02 -16.52 10.39
N ALA A 146 7.50 -15.87 9.32
CA ALA A 146 6.87 -14.67 8.78
C ALA A 146 5.51 -15.03 8.15
N GLY A 147 4.48 -14.26 8.48
CA GLY A 147 3.15 -14.50 7.93
C GLY A 147 2.07 -13.63 8.56
N PRO A 148 0.81 -13.74 8.11
CA PRO A 148 -0.31 -12.98 8.65
C PRO A 148 -0.48 -13.17 10.16
N LYS A 149 -0.41 -14.43 10.62
CA LYS A 149 -0.51 -14.75 12.06
C LYS A 149 0.52 -13.97 12.88
N MET A 150 1.79 -13.98 12.46
CA MET A 150 2.85 -13.24 13.16
C MET A 150 2.62 -11.72 13.15
N ARG A 151 2.07 -11.16 12.06
CA ARG A 151 1.70 -9.73 12.02
C ARG A 151 0.63 -9.41 13.03
N ASP A 152 -0.39 -10.25 13.13
CA ASP A 152 -1.51 -10.04 14.04
C ASP A 152 -1.08 -10.23 15.49
N ASP A 153 -0.24 -11.22 15.77
CA ASP A 153 0.37 -11.43 17.09
C ASP A 153 1.15 -10.18 17.54
N LEU A 154 2.01 -9.63 16.67
CA LEU A 154 2.75 -8.39 16.95
C LEU A 154 1.83 -7.18 17.10
N ARG A 155 0.76 -7.06 16.31
CA ARG A 155 -0.22 -5.98 16.44
C ARG A 155 -0.95 -6.03 17.78
N VAL A 156 -1.41 -7.21 18.20
CA VAL A 156 -2.07 -7.41 19.49
C VAL A 156 -1.12 -7.08 20.63
N TYR A 157 0.13 -7.56 20.54
CA TYR A 157 1.17 -7.26 21.51
C TYR A 157 1.43 -5.75 21.64
N LEU A 158 1.63 -5.03 20.53
CA LEU A 158 1.83 -3.58 20.54
C LEU A 158 0.59 -2.82 21.04
N ALA A 159 -0.62 -3.30 20.75
CA ALA A 159 -1.85 -2.69 21.24
C ALA A 159 -2.00 -2.75 22.76
N GLY A 160 -1.34 -3.70 23.44
CA GLY A 160 -1.28 -3.77 24.89
C GLY A 160 -0.39 -2.70 25.54
N MET A 161 0.47 -2.02 24.78
CA MET A 161 1.52 -1.13 25.31
C MET A 161 1.55 0.28 24.69
N LEU A 162 1.02 0.43 23.48
CA LEU A 162 1.10 1.65 22.68
C LEU A 162 -0.28 2.23 22.38
N HIS A 163 -0.38 3.55 22.33
CA HIS A 163 -1.59 4.21 21.88
C HIS A 163 -1.85 3.90 20.41
N ARG A 164 -3.13 3.94 20.00
CA ARG A 164 -3.53 3.63 18.62
C ARG A 164 -2.80 4.46 17.58
N VAL A 165 -2.40 5.70 17.88
CA VAL A 165 -1.63 6.56 16.95
C VAL A 165 -0.17 6.11 16.78
N GLU A 166 0.42 5.49 17.81
CA GLU A 166 1.79 5.00 17.82
C GLU A 166 1.93 3.63 17.16
N GLN A 167 0.83 2.88 17.00
CA GLN A 167 0.85 1.55 16.40
C GLN A 167 1.15 1.62 14.89
N PRO A 168 2.11 0.83 14.37
CA PRO A 168 2.38 0.72 12.93
C PRO A 168 1.13 0.36 12.13
N GLY A 169 0.86 1.10 11.05
CA GLY A 169 -0.17 0.77 10.08
C GLY A 169 0.22 -0.41 9.19
N SER A 170 1.53 -0.59 8.95
CA SER A 170 2.08 -1.73 8.22
C SER A 170 3.24 -2.36 8.99
N ILE A 171 3.29 -3.69 8.99
CA ILE A 171 4.40 -4.50 9.50
C ILE A 171 4.81 -5.42 8.35
N THR A 172 6.06 -5.35 7.93
CA THR A 172 6.62 -6.23 6.90
C THR A 172 7.74 -7.08 7.50
N PHE A 173 8.07 -8.20 6.86
CA PHE A 173 9.17 -9.07 7.27
C PHE A 173 10.18 -9.29 6.17
N GLY A 174 11.42 -9.56 6.57
CA GLY A 174 12.49 -9.98 5.69
C GLY A 174 13.68 -10.55 6.46
N PRO A 175 14.68 -11.05 5.74
CA PRO A 175 15.81 -11.76 6.34
C PRO A 175 16.78 -10.85 7.09
N GLU A 176 16.83 -9.57 6.72
CA GLU A 176 17.66 -8.51 7.32
C GLU A 176 16.98 -7.15 7.13
N LEU A 177 17.40 -6.11 7.85
CA LEU A 177 16.80 -4.79 7.68
C LEU A 177 17.07 -4.25 6.26
N PRO A 178 16.04 -3.78 5.53
CA PRO A 178 16.22 -3.33 4.17
C PRO A 178 16.97 -1.99 4.16
N THR A 179 18.09 -1.92 3.47
CA THR A 179 18.83 -0.67 3.23
C THR A 179 19.12 -0.47 1.74
N ASN A 180 19.13 0.78 1.29
CA ASN A 180 19.58 1.13 -0.06
C ASN A 180 21.12 1.13 -0.16
N GLU A 181 21.66 1.39 -1.35
CA GLU A 181 23.12 1.45 -1.61
C GLU A 181 23.86 2.49 -0.73
N MET A 182 23.12 3.46 -0.18
CA MET A 182 23.64 4.47 0.75
C MET A 182 23.51 4.07 2.23
N GLY A 183 23.10 2.85 2.53
CA GLY A 183 22.90 2.35 3.90
C GLY A 183 21.69 2.96 4.61
N LYS A 184 20.81 3.67 3.90
CA LYS A 184 19.55 4.20 4.47
C LYS A 184 18.46 3.16 4.38
N LEU A 185 17.57 3.11 5.38
CA LEU A 185 16.42 2.23 5.36
C LEU A 185 15.62 2.37 4.05
N ALA A 186 15.43 1.23 3.39
CA ALA A 186 14.65 1.08 2.19
C ALA A 186 13.41 0.23 2.48
N ASP A 187 12.71 -0.18 1.44
CA ASP A 187 11.75 -1.27 1.56
C ASP A 187 12.43 -2.56 1.12
N TRP A 188 11.91 -3.71 1.55
CA TRP A 188 12.32 -4.94 0.90
C TRP A 188 11.76 -4.90 -0.52
N THR A 189 12.67 -4.86 -1.49
CA THR A 189 12.31 -5.26 -2.83
C THR A 189 11.76 -6.67 -2.71
N ILE A 190 10.49 -6.84 -3.07
CA ILE A 190 9.95 -8.18 -3.20
C ILE A 190 10.81 -8.83 -4.28
N ASP A 191 11.66 -9.75 -3.84
CA ASP A 191 12.60 -10.47 -4.69
C ASP A 191 11.75 -11.33 -5.62
N THR A 192 11.33 -10.75 -6.74
CA THR A 192 10.76 -11.49 -7.83
C THR A 192 11.89 -12.38 -8.29
N LYS A 193 11.73 -13.70 -8.17
CA LYS A 193 12.61 -14.60 -8.90
C LYS A 193 12.67 -14.07 -10.34
N PRO A 194 13.86 -13.88 -10.93
CA PRO A 194 13.95 -13.34 -12.27
C PRO A 194 13.10 -14.21 -13.18
N VAL A 195 12.00 -13.62 -13.66
CA VAL A 195 11.13 -14.24 -14.64
C VAL A 195 11.97 -14.34 -15.90
N THR A 196 12.40 -15.55 -16.23
CA THR A 196 13.31 -15.77 -17.35
C THR A 196 12.59 -15.69 -18.69
N MET A 197 11.28 -15.97 -18.70
CA MET A 197 10.48 -15.95 -19.92
C MET A 197 9.89 -14.56 -20.21
N THR A 198 10.13 -14.04 -21.42
CA THR A 198 9.52 -12.78 -21.87
C THR A 198 8.08 -12.98 -22.34
N LEU A 199 7.29 -11.90 -22.41
CA LEU A 199 5.92 -11.95 -22.95
C LEU A 199 5.90 -12.52 -24.38
N THR A 200 6.82 -12.10 -25.23
CA THR A 200 6.92 -12.58 -26.62
C THR A 200 7.14 -14.09 -26.67
N GLN A 201 8.09 -14.61 -25.88
CA GLN A 201 8.35 -16.06 -25.80
C GLN A 201 7.13 -16.83 -25.29
N ALA A 202 6.44 -16.28 -24.30
CA ALA A 202 5.23 -16.88 -23.76
C ALA A 202 4.12 -16.97 -24.82
N LEU A 203 3.88 -15.88 -25.56
CA LEU A 203 2.87 -15.84 -26.62
C LEU A 203 3.18 -16.80 -27.78
N GLU A 204 4.44 -16.90 -28.22
CA GLU A 204 4.87 -17.87 -29.24
C GLU A 204 4.61 -19.31 -28.80
N LYS A 205 4.88 -19.62 -27.53
CA LYS A 205 4.61 -20.94 -26.96
C LYS A 205 3.11 -21.22 -26.83
N ILE A 206 2.32 -20.24 -26.39
CA ILE A 206 0.86 -20.35 -26.32
C ILE A 206 0.25 -20.67 -27.69
N GLN A 207 0.73 -20.02 -28.75
CA GLN A 207 0.26 -20.24 -30.12
C GLN A 207 0.67 -21.61 -30.67
N SER A 208 1.92 -22.03 -30.45
CA SER A 208 2.43 -23.30 -30.98
C SER A 208 1.87 -24.53 -30.27
N GLU A 209 1.50 -24.41 -29.00
CA GLU A 209 0.96 -25.51 -28.18
C GLU A 209 -0.56 -25.43 -27.99
N HIS A 210 -1.24 -24.56 -28.75
CA HIS A 210 -2.69 -24.43 -28.67
C HIS A 210 -3.37 -25.78 -28.95
N LYS A 211 -4.22 -26.20 -28.01
CA LYS A 211 -5.02 -27.42 -28.13
C LYS A 211 -6.50 -27.05 -27.99
N PRO A 212 -7.38 -27.53 -28.89
CA PRO A 212 -8.80 -27.29 -28.77
C PRO A 212 -9.34 -28.02 -27.53
N VAL A 213 -10.10 -27.28 -26.71
CA VAL A 213 -10.78 -27.85 -25.55
C VAL A 213 -12.10 -28.47 -25.99
N ALA A 214 -12.31 -29.75 -25.68
CA ALA A 214 -13.57 -30.43 -25.98
C ALA A 214 -14.71 -29.89 -25.08
N ALA A 215 -15.84 -29.59 -25.71
CA ALA A 215 -17.06 -29.14 -25.03
C ALA A 215 -17.74 -30.28 -24.26
N GLY A 216 -18.53 -29.93 -23.26
CA GLY A 216 -19.42 -30.87 -22.56
C GLY A 216 -18.75 -31.82 -21.58
N GLN A 217 -17.46 -31.64 -21.27
CA GLN A 217 -16.83 -32.36 -20.16
C GLN A 217 -17.35 -31.82 -18.82
N GLU A 218 -17.39 -32.67 -17.80
CA GLU A 218 -17.57 -32.19 -16.42
C GLU A 218 -16.35 -31.38 -15.97
N PHE A 219 -16.50 -30.57 -14.93
CA PHE A 219 -15.40 -29.78 -14.36
C PHE A 219 -15.46 -29.74 -12.83
N GLY A 220 -14.29 -29.60 -12.21
CA GLY A 220 -14.14 -29.29 -10.78
C GLY A 220 -13.44 -27.93 -10.58
N VAL A 221 -13.73 -27.24 -9.48
CA VAL A 221 -13.08 -25.97 -9.13
C VAL A 221 -12.12 -26.18 -7.97
N GLU A 222 -10.88 -25.73 -8.16
CA GLU A 222 -9.81 -25.84 -7.17
C GLU A 222 -8.93 -24.58 -7.18
N ALA A 223 -8.11 -24.42 -6.14
CA ALA A 223 -7.06 -23.40 -6.13
C ALA A 223 -6.03 -23.66 -7.24
N LEU A 224 -5.46 -22.59 -7.80
CA LEU A 224 -4.41 -22.65 -8.81
C LEU A 224 -3.20 -23.47 -8.32
N ARG A 225 -2.76 -24.42 -9.13
CA ARG A 225 -1.54 -25.22 -8.94
C ARG A 225 -0.49 -24.86 -9.99
N SER A 226 0.77 -25.16 -9.71
CA SER A 226 1.89 -24.91 -10.64
C SER A 226 1.66 -25.48 -12.04
N LYS A 227 1.10 -26.70 -12.13
CA LYS A 227 0.81 -27.38 -13.41
C LYS A 227 -0.32 -26.73 -14.23
N ASP A 228 -1.04 -25.78 -13.66
CA ASP A 228 -2.23 -25.18 -14.27
C ASP A 228 -1.92 -23.90 -15.03
N ALA A 229 -0.79 -23.26 -14.70
CA ALA A 229 -0.48 -21.91 -15.12
C ALA A 229 -0.42 -21.77 -16.64
N TRP A 230 0.08 -22.78 -17.35
CA TRP A 230 0.01 -22.81 -18.82
C TRP A 230 -1.43 -22.90 -19.33
N GLY A 231 -2.28 -23.71 -18.70
CA GLY A 231 -3.69 -23.78 -19.07
C GLY A 231 -4.44 -22.46 -18.83
N VAL A 232 -4.09 -21.71 -17.78
CA VAL A 232 -4.58 -20.34 -17.58
C VAL A 232 -4.12 -19.43 -18.71
N ALA A 233 -2.84 -19.47 -19.07
CA ALA A 233 -2.31 -18.64 -20.16
C ALA A 233 -2.99 -18.92 -21.51
N HIS A 234 -3.21 -20.21 -21.83
CA HIS A 234 -3.99 -20.59 -23.01
C HIS A 234 -5.44 -20.09 -22.93
N LEU A 235 -6.09 -20.18 -21.77
CA LEU A 235 -7.47 -19.71 -21.58
C LEU A 235 -7.58 -18.19 -21.80
N PHE A 236 -6.67 -17.40 -21.24
CA PHE A 236 -6.66 -15.95 -21.44
C PHE A 236 -6.42 -15.59 -22.91
N TYR A 237 -5.50 -16.27 -23.56
CA TYR A 237 -5.24 -16.07 -24.98
C TYR A 237 -6.44 -16.45 -25.86
N GLU A 238 -7.12 -17.56 -25.57
CA GLU A 238 -8.32 -18.00 -26.30
C GLU A 238 -9.46 -16.97 -26.21
N VAL A 239 -9.60 -16.29 -25.06
CA VAL A 239 -10.71 -15.34 -24.84
C VAL A 239 -10.36 -13.92 -25.27
N HIS A 240 -9.12 -13.48 -25.06
CA HIS A 240 -8.70 -12.08 -25.22
C HIS A 240 -7.62 -11.88 -26.30
N GLY A 241 -7.16 -12.95 -26.96
CA GLY A 241 -5.98 -12.88 -27.84
C GLY A 241 -4.75 -12.42 -27.04
N PRO A 242 -3.81 -11.69 -27.66
CA PRO A 242 -2.67 -11.11 -26.94
C PRO A 242 -2.99 -9.77 -26.26
N SER A 243 -4.26 -9.34 -26.22
CA SER A 243 -4.64 -7.95 -25.91
C SER A 243 -4.97 -7.69 -24.43
N PHE A 244 -5.12 -8.73 -23.61
CA PHE A 244 -5.35 -8.57 -22.17
C PHE A 244 -4.20 -7.77 -21.53
N PRO A 245 -4.48 -6.73 -20.74
CA PRO A 245 -3.49 -5.72 -20.35
C PRO A 245 -2.48 -6.20 -19.30
N PHE A 246 -2.69 -7.37 -18.71
CA PHE A 246 -1.86 -7.88 -17.61
C PHE A 246 -1.02 -9.07 -18.06
N GLU A 247 0.29 -8.85 -18.20
CA GLU A 247 1.26 -9.85 -18.69
C GLU A 247 1.31 -11.11 -17.82
N ALA A 248 1.04 -10.99 -16.51
CA ALA A 248 1.11 -12.10 -15.56
C ALA A 248 0.23 -13.28 -16.00
N TYR A 249 -0.91 -13.02 -16.65
CA TYR A 249 -1.81 -14.07 -17.10
C TYR A 249 -1.33 -14.79 -18.37
N TYR A 250 -0.35 -14.23 -19.10
CA TYR A 250 0.31 -14.92 -20.21
C TYR A 250 1.63 -15.57 -19.81
N ILE A 251 2.23 -15.15 -18.70
CA ILE A 251 3.53 -15.64 -18.23
C ILE A 251 3.33 -16.49 -16.97
N PRO A 252 3.25 -17.83 -17.10
CA PRO A 252 3.07 -18.76 -15.98
C PRO A 252 3.95 -18.52 -14.75
N GLU A 253 5.24 -18.21 -14.97
CA GLU A 253 6.20 -17.92 -13.90
C GLU A 253 5.76 -16.71 -13.07
N ARG A 254 5.26 -15.65 -13.71
CA ARG A 254 4.74 -14.44 -13.04
C ARG A 254 3.47 -14.74 -12.27
N LEU A 255 2.50 -15.41 -12.90
CA LEU A 255 1.25 -15.76 -12.23
C LEU A 255 1.48 -16.58 -10.96
N LEU A 256 2.38 -17.57 -11.03
CA LEU A 256 2.71 -18.42 -9.89
C LEU A 256 3.47 -17.65 -8.80
N GLU A 257 4.34 -16.72 -9.19
CA GLU A 257 5.07 -15.89 -8.25
C GLU A 257 4.14 -14.89 -7.55
N GLU A 258 3.24 -14.22 -8.27
CA GLU A 258 2.21 -13.37 -7.67
C GLU A 258 1.30 -14.16 -6.72
N ASN A 259 1.03 -15.42 -7.04
CA ASN A 259 0.28 -16.32 -6.18
C ASN A 259 1.03 -16.67 -4.89
N ARG A 260 2.31 -17.01 -5.02
CA ARG A 260 3.21 -17.28 -3.89
C ARG A 260 3.35 -16.07 -2.96
N LEU A 261 3.38 -14.87 -3.52
CA LEU A 261 3.52 -13.62 -2.79
C LEU A 261 2.21 -13.13 -2.15
N GLY A 262 1.08 -13.80 -2.44
CA GLY A 262 -0.24 -13.37 -1.97
C GLY A 262 -0.73 -12.07 -2.61
N LEU A 263 -0.17 -11.71 -3.76
CA LEU A 263 -0.65 -10.60 -4.59
C LEU A 263 -1.90 -11.03 -5.37
N VAL A 264 -2.00 -12.32 -5.72
CA VAL A 264 -3.14 -12.93 -6.40
C VAL A 264 -3.47 -14.26 -5.75
N HIS A 265 -4.74 -14.59 -5.53
CA HIS A 265 -5.20 -15.92 -5.14
C HIS A 265 -6.12 -16.44 -6.24
N GLY A 266 -5.56 -17.29 -7.11
CA GLY A 266 -6.25 -17.84 -8.28
C GLY A 266 -7.06 -19.11 -7.99
N ALA A 267 -8.22 -19.23 -8.62
CA ALA A 267 -9.03 -20.43 -8.72
C ALA A 267 -9.17 -20.84 -10.20
N VAL A 268 -9.17 -22.14 -10.44
CA VAL A 268 -9.31 -22.73 -11.78
C VAL A 268 -10.47 -23.72 -11.81
N ALA A 269 -11.25 -23.68 -12.89
CA ALA A 269 -12.19 -24.73 -13.25
C ALA A 269 -11.51 -25.66 -14.25
N ARG A 270 -11.45 -26.96 -13.92
CA ARG A 270 -10.69 -27.95 -14.68
C ARG A 270 -11.50 -29.18 -15.03
N THR A 271 -11.34 -29.67 -16.25
CA THR A 271 -11.90 -30.95 -16.71
C THR A 271 -11.07 -32.15 -16.24
N PRO A 272 -11.61 -33.38 -16.29
CA PRO A 272 -10.85 -34.61 -16.06
C PRO A 272 -9.66 -34.78 -17.02
N ALA A 273 -9.75 -34.24 -18.24
CA ALA A 273 -8.65 -34.23 -19.21
C ALA A 273 -7.51 -33.27 -18.85
N GLY A 274 -7.73 -32.40 -17.85
CA GLY A 274 -6.75 -31.42 -17.39
C GLY A 274 -6.91 -30.03 -17.99
N ASP A 275 -7.89 -29.83 -18.87
CA ASP A 275 -8.15 -28.54 -19.53
C ASP A 275 -8.62 -27.50 -18.51
N ILE A 276 -8.08 -26.29 -18.58
CA ILE A 276 -8.54 -25.15 -17.78
C ILE A 276 -9.67 -24.44 -18.55
N VAL A 277 -10.89 -24.61 -18.08
CA VAL A 277 -12.12 -24.10 -18.74
C VAL A 277 -12.65 -22.83 -18.10
N GLY A 278 -12.08 -22.44 -16.96
CA GLY A 278 -12.34 -21.17 -16.33
C GLY A 278 -11.26 -20.78 -15.34
N TYR A 279 -11.10 -19.47 -15.14
CA TYR A 279 -10.21 -18.88 -14.16
C TYR A 279 -10.93 -17.70 -13.49
N GLY A 280 -10.66 -17.50 -12.21
CA GLY A 280 -11.04 -16.29 -11.49
C GLY A 280 -10.07 -16.08 -10.34
N SER A 281 -9.90 -14.85 -9.89
CA SER A 281 -8.95 -14.57 -8.82
C SER A 281 -9.40 -13.49 -7.87
N LEU A 282 -8.85 -13.58 -6.66
CA LEU A 282 -8.82 -12.52 -5.68
C LEU A 282 -7.44 -11.84 -5.77
N PHE A 283 -7.34 -10.62 -6.29
CA PHE A 283 -6.06 -9.90 -6.37
C PHE A 283 -6.02 -8.73 -5.40
N ARG A 284 -4.84 -8.47 -4.87
CA ARG A 284 -4.66 -7.48 -3.82
C ARG A 284 -4.82 -6.08 -4.42
N SER A 285 -5.75 -5.32 -3.87
CA SER A 285 -5.91 -3.92 -4.22
C SER A 285 -4.78 -3.09 -3.58
N SER A 286 -4.54 -1.89 -4.12
CA SER A 286 -3.34 -1.05 -3.95
C SER A 286 -2.58 -1.06 -2.60
N ALA A 287 -1.30 -0.68 -2.70
CA ALA A 287 -0.27 -0.78 -1.66
C ALA A 287 -0.55 -0.21 -0.25
N PRO A 288 -1.38 0.83 0.00
CA PRO A 288 -1.58 1.29 1.37
C PRO A 288 -2.37 0.29 2.24
N HIS A 289 -3.21 -0.57 1.64
CA HIS A 289 -4.10 -1.48 2.39
C HIS A 289 -3.93 -2.94 2.01
N HIS A 290 -3.05 -3.58 2.75
CA HIS A 290 -2.59 -4.94 2.55
C HIS A 290 -3.64 -6.06 2.72
N GLY A 291 -4.81 -5.76 3.28
CA GLY A 291 -5.94 -6.70 3.46
C GLY A 291 -7.14 -6.43 2.55
N VAL A 292 -7.05 -5.46 1.63
CA VAL A 292 -8.12 -5.16 0.66
C VAL A 292 -7.87 -5.90 -0.64
N TYR A 293 -8.86 -6.64 -1.10
CA TYR A 293 -8.76 -7.44 -2.31
C TYR A 293 -9.91 -7.19 -3.27
N GLU A 294 -9.68 -7.40 -4.55
CA GLU A 294 -10.69 -7.36 -5.59
C GLU A 294 -10.93 -8.77 -6.14
N ILE A 295 -12.20 -9.14 -6.28
CA ILE A 295 -12.61 -10.32 -7.03
C ILE A 295 -12.77 -9.90 -8.49
N GLY A 296 -11.92 -10.44 -9.35
CA GLY A 296 -11.92 -10.11 -10.77
C GLY A 296 -11.22 -11.16 -11.62
N SER A 297 -10.76 -10.73 -12.80
CA SER A 297 -10.08 -11.58 -13.81
C SER A 297 -10.86 -12.85 -14.14
N HIS A 298 -12.19 -12.79 -14.13
CA HIS A 298 -13.03 -13.95 -14.42
C HIS A 298 -13.07 -14.21 -15.91
N VAL A 299 -12.59 -15.39 -16.31
CA VAL A 299 -12.55 -15.83 -17.70
C VAL A 299 -13.17 -17.22 -17.78
N VAL A 300 -14.06 -17.42 -18.75
CA VAL A 300 -14.68 -18.72 -19.06
C VAL A 300 -14.45 -19.04 -20.53
N HIS A 301 -13.95 -20.26 -20.77
CA HIS A 301 -13.69 -20.76 -22.11
C HIS A 301 -14.96 -20.68 -22.98
N PRO A 302 -14.89 -20.29 -24.27
CA PRO A 302 -16.08 -20.14 -25.13
C PRO A 302 -17.02 -21.35 -25.14
N ALA A 303 -16.46 -22.57 -25.21
CA ALA A 303 -17.22 -23.83 -25.18
C ALA A 303 -17.95 -24.12 -23.85
N TYR A 304 -17.64 -23.39 -22.78
CA TYR A 304 -18.25 -23.53 -21.45
C TYR A 304 -19.08 -22.30 -21.06
N ARG A 305 -19.26 -21.32 -21.97
CA ARG A 305 -20.18 -20.20 -21.74
C ARG A 305 -21.62 -20.74 -21.64
N GLY A 306 -22.40 -20.18 -20.72
CA GLY A 306 -23.75 -20.67 -20.41
C GLY A 306 -23.81 -21.88 -19.47
N THR A 307 -22.66 -22.37 -19.00
CA THR A 307 -22.58 -23.38 -17.92
C THR A 307 -22.44 -22.72 -16.54
N ARG A 308 -22.32 -23.53 -15.47
CA ARG A 308 -22.10 -23.05 -14.10
C ARG A 308 -20.66 -22.65 -13.77
N VAL A 309 -19.69 -22.69 -14.71
CA VAL A 309 -18.27 -22.43 -14.43
C VAL A 309 -18.03 -21.11 -13.69
N ALA A 310 -18.60 -20.00 -14.18
CA ALA A 310 -18.44 -18.69 -13.54
C ALA A 310 -18.99 -18.65 -12.10
N LEU A 311 -20.16 -19.28 -11.89
CA LEU A 311 -20.77 -19.38 -10.56
C LEU A 311 -19.92 -20.20 -9.61
N ALA A 312 -19.45 -21.37 -10.04
CA ALA A 312 -18.63 -22.25 -9.23
C ALA A 312 -17.28 -21.61 -8.86
N LEU A 313 -16.67 -20.84 -9.77
CA LEU A 313 -15.45 -20.08 -9.48
C LEU A 313 -15.67 -19.03 -8.39
N GLN A 314 -16.74 -18.24 -8.49
CA GLN A 314 -17.03 -17.22 -7.49
C GLN A 314 -17.41 -17.83 -6.13
N GLU A 315 -18.23 -18.90 -6.12
CA GLU A 315 -18.55 -19.67 -4.91
C GLU A 315 -17.25 -20.17 -4.25
N PHE A 316 -16.32 -20.74 -5.01
CA PHE A 316 -15.04 -21.20 -4.48
C PHE A 316 -14.17 -20.05 -3.95
N ILE A 317 -14.09 -18.93 -4.67
CA ILE A 317 -13.34 -17.75 -4.21
C ILE A 317 -13.92 -17.28 -2.87
N LYS A 318 -15.25 -17.14 -2.77
CA LYS A 318 -15.95 -16.64 -1.58
C LYS A 318 -15.87 -17.60 -0.40
N ASP A 319 -16.15 -18.88 -0.63
CA ASP A 319 -16.33 -19.87 0.44
C ASP A 319 -15.02 -20.57 0.81
N THR A 320 -14.00 -20.50 -0.05
CA THR A 320 -12.71 -21.19 0.16
C THR A 320 -11.51 -20.25 0.17
N LEU A 321 -11.32 -19.40 -0.84
CA LEU A 321 -10.12 -18.56 -0.88
C LEU A 321 -10.17 -17.42 0.14
N ILE A 322 -11.28 -16.69 0.23
CA ILE A 322 -11.42 -15.58 1.18
C ILE A 322 -11.19 -16.02 2.63
N PRO A 323 -11.81 -17.12 3.15
CA PRO A 323 -11.57 -17.56 4.52
C PRO A 323 -10.17 -18.10 4.79
N LYS A 324 -9.43 -18.52 3.75
CA LYS A 324 -8.07 -19.06 3.86
C LYS A 324 -6.98 -18.00 3.85
N HIS A 325 -7.32 -16.78 3.44
CA HIS A 325 -6.37 -15.68 3.28
C HIS A 325 -6.74 -14.51 4.19
N ALA A 326 -5.78 -13.64 4.48
CA ALA A 326 -5.98 -12.48 5.36
C ALA A 326 -6.72 -11.35 4.62
N VAL A 327 -7.94 -11.63 4.20
CA VAL A 327 -8.83 -10.71 3.49
C VAL A 327 -9.65 -9.97 4.55
N GLU A 328 -9.38 -8.68 4.72
CA GLU A 328 -10.13 -7.81 5.63
C GLU A 328 -11.38 -7.25 4.95
N VAL A 329 -11.23 -6.85 3.67
CA VAL A 329 -12.30 -6.32 2.82
C VAL A 329 -12.10 -6.86 1.41
N PHE A 330 -13.20 -7.19 0.74
CA PHE A 330 -13.17 -7.45 -0.69
C PHE A 330 -14.26 -6.68 -1.43
N PHE A 331 -13.99 -6.36 -2.70
CA PHE A 331 -14.95 -5.74 -3.61
C PHE A 331 -14.87 -6.40 -4.99
N SER A 332 -15.78 -6.01 -5.89
CA SER A 332 -15.78 -6.43 -7.28
C SER A 332 -16.45 -5.34 -8.12
N GLU A 333 -16.05 -5.21 -9.38
CA GLU A 333 -16.57 -4.20 -10.29
C GLU A 333 -17.54 -4.84 -11.30
N ALA A 334 -18.84 -4.58 -11.10
CA ALA A 334 -19.86 -5.00 -12.04
C ALA A 334 -20.08 -3.89 -13.08
N PRO A 335 -19.80 -4.12 -14.38
CA PRO A 335 -19.98 -3.08 -15.38
C PRO A 335 -21.48 -2.74 -15.55
N CYS A 336 -21.77 -1.45 -15.71
CA CYS A 336 -23.15 -0.95 -15.84
C CYS A 336 -23.87 -1.47 -17.10
N HIS A 337 -23.13 -1.90 -18.13
CA HIS A 337 -23.69 -2.33 -19.42
C HIS A 337 -23.98 -3.83 -19.51
N GLN A 338 -23.53 -4.65 -18.55
CA GLN A 338 -23.80 -6.10 -18.53
C GLN A 338 -24.59 -6.50 -17.28
N VAL A 339 -25.87 -6.79 -17.49
CA VAL A 339 -26.81 -7.16 -16.42
C VAL A 339 -26.46 -8.51 -15.78
N VAL A 340 -25.70 -9.37 -16.47
CA VAL A 340 -25.31 -10.70 -15.94
C VAL A 340 -24.47 -10.55 -14.68
N THR A 341 -23.43 -9.73 -14.69
CA THR A 341 -22.55 -9.51 -13.54
C THR A 341 -23.28 -8.81 -12.38
N GLN A 342 -24.20 -7.90 -12.69
CA GLN A 342 -25.04 -7.22 -11.68
C GLN A 342 -25.98 -8.19 -10.96
N LYS A 343 -26.72 -9.01 -11.72
CA LYS A 343 -27.58 -10.07 -11.17
C LYS A 343 -26.79 -11.05 -10.33
N PHE A 344 -25.58 -11.37 -10.78
CA PHE A 344 -24.68 -12.29 -10.12
C PHE A 344 -24.15 -11.74 -8.78
N ALA A 345 -23.79 -10.46 -8.72
CA ALA A 345 -23.45 -9.77 -7.47
C ALA A 345 -24.60 -9.82 -6.46
N ALA A 346 -25.83 -9.56 -6.92
CA ALA A 346 -27.02 -9.64 -6.07
C ALA A 346 -27.26 -11.06 -5.52
N MET A 347 -27.09 -12.10 -6.34
CA MET A 347 -27.27 -13.50 -5.92
C MET A 347 -26.24 -13.96 -4.89
N THR A 348 -25.03 -13.41 -4.91
CA THR A 348 -23.95 -13.79 -4.00
C THR A 348 -23.87 -12.93 -2.74
N GLY A 349 -24.81 -12.00 -2.56
CA GLY A 349 -24.93 -11.18 -1.36
C GLY A 349 -23.99 -9.97 -1.32
N LEU A 350 -23.36 -9.62 -2.45
CA LEU A 350 -22.62 -8.38 -2.58
C LEU A 350 -23.58 -7.19 -2.48
N LYS A 351 -23.12 -6.10 -1.87
CA LYS A 351 -23.87 -4.84 -1.76
C LYS A 351 -23.21 -3.79 -2.65
N GLU A 352 -24.03 -3.04 -3.38
CA GLU A 352 -23.60 -1.88 -4.13
C GLU A 352 -23.15 -0.79 -3.15
N THR A 353 -21.87 -0.39 -3.21
CA THR A 353 -21.27 0.57 -2.27
C THR A 353 -20.78 1.84 -2.95
N ALA A 354 -20.42 1.75 -4.24
CA ALA A 354 -19.88 2.86 -5.02
C ALA A 354 -20.19 2.65 -6.51
N MET A 355 -20.13 3.73 -7.29
CA MET A 355 -20.20 3.71 -8.74
C MET A 355 -18.94 4.34 -9.30
N GLU A 356 -18.22 3.61 -10.14
CA GLU A 356 -17.06 4.13 -10.86
C GLU A 356 -17.53 4.93 -12.08
N ILE A 357 -17.21 6.23 -12.12
CA ILE A 357 -17.70 7.16 -13.15
C ILE A 357 -16.69 7.29 -14.31
N GLY A 358 -15.47 6.77 -14.16
CA GLY A 358 -14.47 6.73 -15.22
C GLY A 358 -13.20 6.02 -14.78
N LEU A 359 -12.58 5.29 -15.71
CA LEU A 359 -11.29 4.65 -15.52
C LEU A 359 -10.17 5.69 -15.60
N MET A 360 -9.14 5.54 -14.76
CA MET A 360 -7.91 6.31 -14.94
C MET A 360 -7.30 5.98 -16.32
N PRO A 361 -6.78 6.97 -17.07
CA PRO A 361 -6.12 6.71 -18.35
C PRO A 361 -4.95 5.75 -18.14
N ALA A 362 -4.68 4.87 -19.12
CA ALA A 362 -3.61 3.86 -19.00
C ALA A 362 -2.24 4.46 -18.63
N SER A 363 -1.98 5.70 -19.04
CA SER A 363 -0.77 6.48 -18.70
C SER A 363 -0.63 6.80 -17.21
N ALA A 364 -1.70 6.70 -16.40
CA ALA A 364 -1.64 6.87 -14.95
C ALA A 364 -1.09 5.64 -14.22
N TYR A 365 -1.01 4.48 -14.89
CA TYR A 365 -0.46 3.24 -14.34
C TYR A 365 1.00 2.98 -14.73
N GLY A 366 1.55 3.76 -15.69
CA GLY A 366 2.98 3.77 -15.97
C GLY A 366 3.72 4.54 -14.88
N GLY A 367 4.67 3.90 -14.22
CA GLY A 367 5.65 4.61 -13.38
C GLY A 367 6.39 5.67 -14.21
N PRO A 368 7.03 6.67 -13.56
CA PRO A 368 7.71 7.72 -14.29
C PRO A 368 8.81 7.13 -15.20
N ASP A 369 8.75 7.47 -16.48
CA ASP A 369 9.76 7.18 -17.51
C ASP A 369 11.15 7.72 -17.14
#